data_AF-A3JE68-F1
#
_entry.id   AF-A3JE68-F1
#
_cell.length_a   1.000
_cell.length_b   1.000
_cell.length_c   1.000
_cell.angle_alpha   90.00
_cell.angle_beta   90.00
_cell.angle_gamma   90.00
#
_symmetry.space_group_name_H-M   'P 1'
#
loop_
_entity.id
_entity.type
_entity.pdbx_description
1 polymer ?
#
loop_
_entity_poly.entity_id
_entity_poly.type
_entity_poly.pdbx_seq_one_letter_code
_entity_poly.pdbx_strand_id
1 'polypeptide(L)'
;MVEDCVNGVGVDLNTASVPLLTRVSGLNPTIAQNIVDYRSQNGQFRNRKQLMKVPRLGARSFEQAAGFLRIGDGDNPLDRSSVHPEAYRVVETIAAKNHRDMNNLVGDVAFLRSLNPQDYVTEQFGLPTVKDIFAELEKPGRDPRPEFRFASFEEGVETLKDLEPGMVLEGSVTNVTNFGAFVDIGVHQDGLVHISALADRFIKDPREVVKAGDIVKVKVMEVDIPRKRIALTMRMGDQPGQQPAERPRGDKTPSPNRNNAAGARKPAPAANQSQNQNQNPGQGQGAMAGALAQAMASANKRDR
;
A
#
# COMPACT_ATOMS: atom_id res chain seq x y z
N MET A 1 5.97 1.98 -11.90
CA MET A 1 5.05 2.05 -10.75
C MET A 1 3.68 2.60 -11.15
N VAL A 2 3.53 3.86 -11.60
CA VAL A 2 2.19 4.39 -11.97
C VAL A 2 1.58 3.65 -13.16
N GLU A 3 2.37 3.39 -14.21
CA GLU A 3 1.92 2.65 -15.40
C GLU A 3 1.51 1.22 -15.04
N ASP A 4 2.29 0.52 -14.21
CA ASP A 4 1.98 -0.84 -13.77
C ASP A 4 0.64 -0.91 -13.00
N CYS A 5 0.38 0.06 -12.12
CA CYS A 5 -0.89 0.14 -11.39
C CYS A 5 -2.07 0.41 -12.32
N VAL A 6 -1.92 1.33 -13.28
CA VAL A 6 -2.99 1.67 -14.23
C VAL A 6 -3.32 0.49 -15.14
N ASN A 7 -2.30 -0.18 -15.67
CA ASN A 7 -2.49 -1.34 -16.54
C ASN A 7 -3.02 -2.55 -15.76
N GLY A 8 -2.62 -2.74 -14.49
CA GLY A 8 -3.16 -3.79 -13.63
C GLY A 8 -4.64 -3.61 -13.30
N VAL A 9 -5.10 -2.37 -13.09
CA VAL A 9 -6.51 -2.09 -12.83
C VAL A 9 -7.33 -2.11 -14.11
N GLY A 10 -6.76 -1.68 -15.26
CA GLY A 10 -7.48 -1.45 -16.50
C GLY A 10 -8.22 -0.11 -16.51
N VAL A 11 -8.51 0.41 -17.71
CA VAL A 11 -9.07 1.75 -17.91
C VAL A 11 -10.30 1.68 -18.79
N ASP A 12 -11.42 2.25 -18.33
CA ASP A 12 -12.63 2.39 -19.14
C ASP A 12 -12.45 3.48 -20.21
N LEU A 13 -12.56 3.07 -21.47
CA LEU A 13 -12.33 3.91 -22.64
C LEU A 13 -13.32 5.09 -22.74
N ASN A 14 -14.56 4.91 -22.27
CA ASN A 14 -15.62 5.92 -22.41
C ASN A 14 -15.62 6.95 -21.29
N THR A 15 -15.07 6.62 -20.12
CA THR A 15 -15.10 7.51 -18.94
C THR A 15 -13.73 8.06 -18.56
N ALA A 16 -12.63 7.42 -18.97
CA ALA A 16 -11.29 7.83 -18.57
C ALA A 16 -10.89 9.23 -19.06
N SER A 17 -10.08 9.92 -18.27
CA SER A 17 -9.49 11.22 -18.62
C SER A 17 -8.19 11.06 -19.43
N VAL A 18 -7.77 12.13 -20.12
CA VAL A 18 -6.51 12.14 -20.90
C VAL A 18 -5.29 11.76 -20.06
N PRO A 19 -5.09 12.29 -18.83
CA PRO A 19 -3.96 11.89 -17.99
C PRO A 19 -3.97 10.41 -17.63
N LEU A 20 -5.14 9.80 -17.44
CA LEU A 20 -5.27 8.38 -17.14
C LEU A 20 -4.94 7.52 -18.37
N LEU A 21 -5.51 7.85 -19.53
CA LEU A 21 -5.23 7.17 -20.80
C LEU A 21 -3.75 7.25 -21.21
N THR A 22 -3.08 8.35 -20.88
CA THR A 22 -1.64 8.53 -21.16
C THR A 22 -0.76 7.50 -20.42
N ARG A 23 -1.26 6.87 -19.35
CA ARG A 23 -0.55 5.86 -18.57
C ARG A 23 -0.80 4.42 -19.03
N VAL A 24 -1.66 4.24 -20.03
CA VAL A 24 -1.95 2.92 -20.61
C VAL A 24 -0.82 2.51 -21.56
N SER A 25 -0.44 1.24 -21.51
CA SER A 25 0.57 0.69 -22.42
C SER A 25 0.23 0.96 -23.89
N GLY A 26 1.22 1.38 -24.68
CA GLY A 26 1.04 1.66 -26.11
C GLY A 26 0.37 3.00 -26.44
N LEU A 27 -0.10 3.76 -25.45
CA LEU A 27 -0.66 5.11 -25.64
C LEU A 27 0.36 6.20 -25.29
N ASN A 28 0.16 7.39 -25.86
CA ASN A 28 0.94 8.59 -25.57
C ASN A 28 -0.02 9.78 -25.41
N PRO A 29 0.42 10.95 -24.93
CA PRO A 29 -0.46 12.10 -24.71
C PRO A 29 -1.28 12.49 -25.93
N THR A 30 -0.67 12.41 -27.12
CA THR A 30 -1.30 12.75 -28.39
C THR A 30 -2.42 11.76 -28.75
N ILE A 31 -2.19 10.46 -28.59
CA ILE A 31 -3.20 9.43 -28.88
C ILE A 31 -4.31 9.48 -27.81
N ALA A 32 -3.96 9.67 -26.53
CA ALA A 32 -4.92 9.82 -25.45
C ALA A 32 -5.87 10.99 -25.70
N GLN A 33 -5.37 12.13 -26.18
CA GLN A 33 -6.20 13.26 -26.59
C GLN A 33 -7.10 12.88 -27.79
N ASN A 34 -6.53 12.27 -28.84
CA ASN A 34 -7.32 11.87 -30.02
C ASN A 34 -8.44 10.87 -29.66
N ILE A 35 -8.25 9.99 -28.66
CA ILE A 35 -9.30 9.08 -28.16
C ILE A 35 -10.46 9.88 -27.55
N VAL A 36 -10.15 10.85 -26.68
CA VAL A 36 -11.16 11.70 -26.03
C VAL A 36 -11.89 12.58 -27.05
N ASP A 37 -11.16 13.12 -28.02
CA ASP A 37 -11.74 13.90 -29.11
C ASP A 37 -12.65 13.03 -29.99
N TYR A 38 -12.21 11.81 -30.32
CA TYR A 38 -12.98 10.85 -31.12
C TYR A 38 -14.32 10.52 -30.45
N ARG A 39 -14.33 10.18 -29.15
CA ARG A 39 -15.58 9.87 -28.45
C ARG A 39 -16.49 11.09 -28.26
N SER A 40 -15.92 12.28 -28.18
CA SER A 40 -16.69 13.52 -28.08
C SER A 40 -17.41 13.84 -29.40
N GLN A 41 -16.79 13.51 -30.53
CA GLN A 41 -17.33 13.79 -31.88
C GLN A 41 -18.23 12.66 -32.41
N ASN A 42 -17.90 11.40 -32.12
CA ASN A 42 -18.55 10.22 -32.71
C ASN A 42 -19.47 9.49 -31.71
N GLY A 43 -19.51 9.94 -30.45
CA GLY A 43 -20.17 9.26 -29.35
C GLY A 43 -19.30 8.17 -28.72
N GLN A 44 -19.87 7.46 -27.74
CA GLN A 44 -19.17 6.43 -26.99
C GLN A 44 -18.71 5.26 -27.87
N PHE A 45 -17.56 4.69 -27.54
CA PHE A 45 -17.08 3.46 -28.12
C PHE A 45 -17.99 2.29 -27.73
N ARG A 46 -18.43 1.52 -28.72
CA ARG A 46 -19.24 0.30 -28.59
C ARG A 46 -18.40 -0.96 -28.71
N ASN A 47 -17.24 -0.89 -29.36
CA ASN A 47 -16.34 -2.03 -29.45
C ASN A 47 -14.89 -1.59 -29.64
N ARG A 48 -13.94 -2.45 -29.25
CA ARG A 48 -12.50 -2.12 -29.35
C ARG A 48 -12.05 -1.88 -30.78
N LYS A 49 -12.69 -2.48 -31.79
CA LYS A 49 -12.33 -2.28 -33.21
C LYS A 49 -12.46 -0.82 -33.66
N GLN A 50 -13.33 -0.04 -33.01
CA GLN A 50 -13.45 1.40 -33.28
C GLN A 50 -12.20 2.20 -32.91
N LEU A 51 -11.32 1.68 -32.02
CA LEU A 51 -10.03 2.33 -31.72
C LEU A 51 -9.16 2.48 -32.97
N MET A 52 -9.27 1.57 -33.94
CA MET A 52 -8.53 1.66 -35.21
C MET A 52 -8.97 2.84 -36.08
N LYS A 53 -10.09 3.50 -35.77
CA LYS A 53 -10.55 4.73 -36.43
C LYS A 53 -9.98 6.00 -35.77
N VAL A 54 -9.33 5.87 -34.62
CA VAL A 54 -8.73 7.00 -33.90
C VAL A 54 -7.48 7.48 -34.64
N PRO A 55 -7.35 8.78 -34.93
CA PRO A 55 -6.17 9.33 -35.60
C PRO A 55 -4.88 8.95 -34.86
N ARG A 56 -3.87 8.53 -35.63
CA ARG A 56 -2.52 8.17 -35.14
C ARG A 56 -2.47 6.95 -34.21
N LEU A 57 -3.56 6.22 -34.04
CA LEU A 57 -3.57 4.92 -33.35
C LEU A 57 -3.36 3.81 -34.40
N GLY A 58 -2.12 3.32 -34.50
CA GLY A 58 -1.76 2.24 -35.42
C GLY A 58 -1.99 0.85 -34.84
N ALA A 59 -1.90 -0.19 -35.68
CA ALA A 59 -2.12 -1.58 -35.29
C ALA A 59 -1.25 -2.04 -34.11
N ARG A 60 0.03 -1.63 -34.07
CA ARG A 60 0.94 -1.96 -32.96
C ARG A 60 0.52 -1.29 -31.65
N SER A 61 0.13 -0.01 -31.70
CA SER A 61 -0.39 0.70 -30.51
C SER A 61 -1.71 0.10 -30.05
N PHE A 62 -2.57 -0.31 -30.98
CA PHE A 62 -3.80 -1.02 -30.67
C PHE A 62 -3.52 -2.33 -29.94
N GLU A 63 -2.64 -3.18 -30.46
CA GLU A 63 -2.25 -4.46 -29.84
C GLU A 63 -1.66 -4.27 -28.43
N GLN A 64 -0.84 -3.23 -28.22
CA GLN A 64 -0.28 -2.97 -26.90
C GLN A 64 -1.31 -2.42 -25.90
N ALA A 65 -2.34 -1.72 -26.36
CA ALA A 65 -3.30 -1.03 -25.50
C ALA A 65 -4.61 -1.82 -25.28
N ALA A 66 -5.05 -2.61 -26.26
CA ALA A 66 -6.42 -3.14 -26.31
C ALA A 66 -6.78 -4.02 -25.11
N GLY A 67 -5.81 -4.75 -24.53
CA GLY A 67 -6.04 -5.58 -23.35
C GLY A 67 -6.31 -4.80 -22.07
N PHE A 68 -5.84 -3.54 -22.01
CA PHE A 68 -5.98 -2.66 -20.84
C PHE A 68 -7.17 -1.70 -20.96
N LEU A 69 -7.74 -1.54 -22.16
CA LEU A 69 -8.87 -0.66 -22.43
C LEU A 69 -10.18 -1.44 -22.37
N ARG A 70 -11.09 -1.04 -21.49
CA ARG A 70 -12.38 -1.71 -21.27
C ARG A 70 -13.54 -0.88 -21.80
N ILE A 71 -14.61 -1.56 -22.20
CA ILE A 71 -15.87 -0.96 -22.62
C ILE A 71 -16.98 -1.67 -21.83
N GLY A 72 -17.65 -0.95 -20.92
CA GLY A 72 -18.70 -1.52 -20.08
C GLY A 72 -19.91 -1.99 -20.89
N ASP A 73 -20.53 -1.06 -21.63
CA ASP A 73 -21.75 -1.28 -22.42
C ASP A 73 -21.45 -1.48 -23.92
N GLY A 74 -20.51 -2.37 -24.20
CA GLY A 74 -20.08 -2.70 -25.56
C GLY A 74 -20.92 -3.79 -26.24
N ASP A 75 -20.81 -3.88 -27.56
CA ASP A 75 -21.48 -4.90 -28.38
C ASP A 75 -20.97 -6.32 -28.07
N ASN A 76 -19.69 -6.42 -27.68
CA ASN A 76 -19.04 -7.68 -27.34
C ASN A 76 -18.86 -7.78 -25.81
N PRO A 77 -19.40 -8.82 -25.15
CA PRO A 77 -19.25 -9.01 -23.71
C PRO A 77 -17.77 -9.12 -23.28
N LEU A 78 -16.86 -9.55 -24.15
CA LEU A 78 -15.43 -9.67 -23.83
C LEU A 78 -14.72 -8.32 -23.73
N ASP A 79 -15.26 -7.25 -24.34
CA ASP A 79 -14.64 -5.92 -24.29
C ASP A 79 -14.69 -5.31 -22.86
N ARG A 80 -15.50 -5.87 -21.96
CA ARG A 80 -15.53 -5.50 -20.53
C ARG A 80 -14.43 -6.20 -19.70
N SER A 81 -13.81 -7.24 -20.26
CA SER A 81 -12.77 -8.05 -19.60
C SER A 81 -11.36 -7.61 -19.98
N SER A 82 -10.34 -8.14 -19.30
CA SER A 82 -8.94 -7.94 -19.69
C SER A 82 -8.48 -8.90 -20.81
N VAL A 83 -9.38 -9.72 -21.36
CA VAL A 83 -9.06 -10.63 -22.47
C VAL A 83 -8.69 -9.80 -23.71
N HIS A 84 -7.50 -10.04 -24.26
CA HIS A 84 -7.03 -9.33 -25.45
C HIS A 84 -7.82 -9.76 -26.71
N PRO A 85 -8.11 -8.86 -27.68
CA PRO A 85 -8.85 -9.21 -28.90
C PRO A 85 -8.26 -10.36 -29.73
N GLU A 86 -6.95 -10.60 -29.64
CA GLU A 86 -6.30 -11.75 -30.28
C GLU A 86 -6.81 -13.10 -29.74
N ALA A 87 -7.17 -13.11 -28.45
CA ALA A 87 -7.61 -14.29 -27.74
C ALA A 87 -9.11 -14.55 -27.90
N TYR A 88 -9.86 -13.68 -28.60
CA TYR A 88 -11.30 -13.87 -28.81
C TYR A 88 -11.58 -15.18 -29.55
N ARG A 89 -10.69 -15.60 -30.44
CA ARG A 89 -10.78 -16.90 -31.13
C ARG A 89 -10.76 -18.09 -30.17
N VAL A 90 -10.01 -18.01 -29.07
CA VAL A 90 -9.98 -19.06 -28.05
C VAL A 90 -11.34 -19.13 -27.34
N VAL A 91 -11.90 -17.97 -26.97
CA VAL A 91 -13.21 -17.90 -26.32
C VAL A 91 -14.34 -18.36 -27.25
N GLU A 92 -14.30 -17.97 -28.53
CA GLU A 92 -15.22 -18.45 -29.56
C GLU A 92 -15.14 -19.98 -29.70
N THR A 93 -13.94 -20.56 -29.63
CA THR A 93 -13.74 -22.02 -29.66
C THR A 93 -14.32 -22.70 -28.42
N ILE A 94 -14.17 -22.10 -27.23
CA ILE A 94 -14.77 -22.59 -25.99
C ILE A 94 -16.31 -22.57 -26.12
N ALA A 95 -16.88 -21.46 -26.57
CA ALA A 95 -18.32 -21.34 -26.78
C ALA A 95 -18.86 -22.37 -27.79
N ALA A 96 -18.18 -22.52 -28.93
CA ALA A 96 -18.58 -23.44 -29.99
C ALA A 96 -18.50 -24.92 -29.58
N LYS A 97 -17.38 -25.35 -28.96
CA LYS A 97 -17.20 -26.74 -28.52
C LYS A 97 -18.23 -27.18 -27.47
N ASN A 98 -18.76 -26.23 -26.71
CA ASN A 98 -19.69 -26.49 -25.62
C ASN A 98 -21.13 -26.06 -25.93
N HIS A 99 -21.42 -25.69 -27.18
CA HIS A 99 -22.74 -25.27 -27.64
C HIS A 99 -23.39 -24.17 -26.78
N ARG A 100 -22.60 -23.17 -26.38
CA ARG A 100 -23.04 -22.05 -25.55
C ARG A 100 -22.92 -20.72 -26.28
N ASP A 101 -23.79 -19.79 -25.91
CA ASP A 101 -23.68 -18.40 -26.33
C ASP A 101 -22.56 -17.68 -25.55
N MET A 102 -21.83 -16.77 -26.21
CA MET A 102 -20.74 -16.03 -25.57
C MET A 102 -21.22 -15.18 -24.39
N ASN A 103 -22.43 -14.63 -24.44
CA ASN A 103 -22.98 -13.82 -23.35
C ASN A 103 -23.27 -14.66 -22.10
N ASN A 104 -23.62 -15.94 -22.29
CA ASN A 104 -23.93 -16.87 -21.20
C ASN A 104 -22.68 -17.60 -20.68
N LEU A 105 -21.53 -17.42 -21.34
CA LEU A 105 -20.25 -18.00 -20.91
C LEU A 105 -19.56 -17.12 -19.87
N VAL A 106 -19.64 -15.79 -20.05
CA VAL A 106 -19.00 -14.82 -19.15
C VAL A 106 -19.77 -14.78 -17.83
N GLY A 107 -19.10 -15.11 -16.72
CA GLY A 107 -19.68 -15.16 -15.38
C GLY A 107 -20.27 -16.51 -14.98
N ASP A 108 -20.33 -17.52 -15.87
CA ASP A 108 -20.76 -18.88 -15.49
C ASP A 108 -19.59 -19.65 -14.84
N VAL A 109 -19.33 -19.31 -13.59
CA VAL A 109 -18.23 -19.86 -12.79
C VAL A 109 -18.33 -21.38 -12.65
N ALA A 110 -19.54 -21.92 -12.50
CA ALA A 110 -19.72 -23.36 -12.32
C ALA A 110 -19.30 -24.14 -13.57
N PHE A 111 -19.73 -23.65 -14.73
CA PHE A 111 -19.36 -24.24 -16.01
C PHE A 111 -17.88 -24.08 -16.33
N LEU A 112 -17.32 -22.88 -16.20
CA LEU A 112 -15.91 -22.60 -16.51
C LEU A 112 -14.95 -23.46 -15.68
N ARG A 113 -15.29 -23.74 -14.41
CA ARG A 113 -14.50 -24.63 -13.54
C ARG A 113 -14.62 -26.11 -13.88
N SER A 114 -15.67 -26.51 -14.58
CA SER A 114 -15.84 -27.91 -15.03
C SER A 114 -14.99 -28.26 -16.25
N LEU A 115 -14.53 -27.24 -16.98
CA LEU A 115 -13.72 -27.41 -18.19
C LEU A 115 -12.24 -27.55 -17.85
N ASN A 116 -11.50 -28.30 -18.67
CA ASN A 116 -10.05 -28.41 -18.57
C ASN A 116 -9.36 -27.37 -19.49
N PRO A 117 -8.57 -26.42 -18.96
CA PRO A 117 -7.87 -25.43 -19.77
C PRO A 117 -6.90 -26.03 -20.81
N GLN A 118 -6.40 -27.25 -20.59
CA GLN A 118 -5.49 -27.90 -21.55
C GLN A 118 -6.14 -28.17 -22.92
N ASP A 119 -7.46 -28.37 -22.96
CA ASP A 119 -8.20 -28.72 -24.19
C ASP A 119 -8.37 -27.54 -25.17
N TYR A 120 -7.96 -26.34 -24.74
CA TYR A 120 -8.07 -25.08 -25.48
C TYR A 120 -6.71 -24.41 -25.72
N VAL A 121 -5.61 -25.11 -25.42
CA VAL A 121 -4.26 -24.68 -25.79
C VAL A 121 -4.10 -24.73 -27.29
N THR A 122 -3.47 -23.71 -27.86
CA THR A 122 -3.16 -23.61 -29.29
C THR A 122 -1.67 -23.33 -29.48
N GLU A 123 -1.19 -23.36 -30.73
CA GLU A 123 0.20 -22.98 -31.04
C GLU A 123 0.51 -21.52 -30.67
N GLN A 124 -0.50 -20.64 -30.69
CA GLN A 124 -0.37 -19.22 -30.36
C GLN A 124 -0.58 -18.94 -28.87
N PHE A 125 -1.43 -19.70 -28.20
CA PHE A 125 -1.81 -19.49 -26.80
C PHE A 125 -1.48 -20.72 -25.94
N GLY A 126 -0.46 -20.57 -25.10
CA GLY A 126 -0.06 -21.60 -24.14
C GLY A 126 -1.02 -21.73 -22.95
N LEU A 127 -0.80 -22.77 -22.14
CA LEU A 127 -1.60 -23.05 -20.94
C LEU A 127 -1.72 -21.87 -19.95
N PRO A 128 -0.67 -21.06 -19.67
CA PRO A 128 -0.82 -19.91 -18.78
C PRO A 128 -1.85 -18.91 -19.30
N THR A 129 -1.76 -18.54 -20.58
CA THR A 129 -2.70 -17.60 -21.21
C THR A 129 -4.13 -18.12 -21.20
N VAL A 130 -4.33 -19.41 -21.47
CA VAL A 130 -5.67 -20.01 -21.41
C VAL A 130 -6.23 -19.99 -19.98
N LYS A 131 -5.41 -20.27 -18.96
CA LYS A 131 -5.83 -20.16 -17.57
C LYS A 131 -6.22 -18.73 -17.20
N ASP A 132 -5.47 -17.73 -17.67
CA ASP A 132 -5.77 -16.32 -17.43
C ASP A 132 -7.09 -15.92 -18.11
N ILE A 133 -7.33 -16.39 -19.34
CA ILE A 133 -8.62 -16.20 -20.04
C ILE A 133 -9.76 -16.78 -19.22
N PHE A 134 -9.61 -18.00 -18.67
CA PHE A 134 -10.64 -18.60 -17.82
C PHE A 134 -10.92 -17.79 -16.56
N ALA A 135 -9.87 -17.30 -15.89
CA ALA A 135 -10.00 -16.45 -14.71
C ALA A 135 -10.72 -15.13 -15.03
N GLU A 136 -10.45 -14.53 -16.19
CA GLU A 136 -11.16 -13.34 -16.68
C GLU A 136 -12.61 -13.64 -17.08
N LEU A 137 -12.90 -14.80 -17.67
CA LEU A 137 -14.27 -15.21 -18.00
C LEU A 137 -15.10 -15.48 -16.73
N GLU A 138 -14.50 -16.00 -15.65
CA GLU A 138 -15.18 -16.19 -14.37
C GLU A 138 -15.60 -14.85 -13.75
N LYS A 139 -14.74 -13.83 -13.82
CA LYS A 139 -14.96 -12.49 -13.26
C LYS A 139 -14.38 -11.42 -14.19
N PRO A 140 -15.16 -10.95 -15.18
CA PRO A 140 -14.65 -10.04 -16.20
C PRO A 140 -14.29 -8.68 -15.59
N GLY A 141 -13.07 -8.21 -15.86
CA GLY A 141 -12.63 -6.90 -15.40
C GLY A 141 -12.51 -6.82 -13.88
N ARG A 142 -12.15 -7.95 -13.23
CA ARG A 142 -11.90 -8.04 -11.79
C ARG A 142 -10.98 -6.90 -11.37
N ASP A 143 -11.48 -6.05 -10.47
CA ASP A 143 -10.68 -5.02 -9.85
C ASP A 143 -9.62 -5.69 -8.93
N PRO A 144 -8.31 -5.48 -9.17
CA PRO A 144 -7.27 -6.05 -8.32
C PRO A 144 -7.16 -5.31 -6.97
N ARG A 145 -7.86 -4.19 -6.80
CA ARG A 145 -7.85 -3.44 -5.54
C ARG A 145 -8.55 -4.26 -4.45
N PRO A 146 -8.03 -4.25 -3.20
CA PRO A 146 -8.76 -4.82 -2.08
C PRO A 146 -10.12 -4.12 -1.95
N GLU A 147 -11.14 -4.87 -1.56
CA GLU A 147 -12.45 -4.29 -1.26
C GLU A 147 -12.29 -3.21 -0.18
N PHE A 148 -12.89 -2.04 -0.45
CA PHE A 148 -12.90 -0.96 0.51
C PHE A 148 -13.79 -1.37 1.69
N ARG A 149 -13.21 -1.52 2.88
CA ARG A 149 -13.96 -1.74 4.12
C ARG A 149 -14.13 -0.39 4.80
N PHE A 150 -15.31 -0.12 5.33
CA PHE A 150 -15.52 0.97 6.27
C PHE A 150 -15.37 0.41 7.68
N ALA A 151 -14.77 1.17 8.59
CA ALA A 151 -14.92 0.87 10.01
C ALA A 151 -16.41 1.08 10.34
N SER A 152 -17.08 0.04 10.83
CA SER A 152 -18.45 0.20 11.31
C SER A 152 -18.36 0.80 12.70
N PHE A 153 -18.52 2.12 12.81
CA PHE A 153 -18.66 2.76 14.11
C PHE A 153 -20.00 2.30 14.70
N GLU A 154 -20.03 1.93 15.99
CA GLU A 154 -21.30 1.60 16.63
C GLU A 154 -22.20 2.85 16.65
N GLU A 155 -23.42 2.71 16.12
CA GLU A 155 -24.41 3.80 16.05
C GLU A 155 -24.69 4.32 17.47
N GLY A 156 -24.36 5.60 17.73
CA GLY A 156 -24.64 6.29 18.98
C GLY A 156 -23.42 6.67 19.84
N VAL A 157 -22.20 6.28 19.45
CA VAL A 157 -20.96 6.70 20.14
C VAL A 157 -20.28 7.82 19.35
N GLU A 158 -20.81 9.04 19.48
CA GLU A 158 -20.25 10.23 18.80
C GLU A 158 -19.38 11.08 19.74
N THR A 159 -19.60 10.99 21.04
CA THR A 159 -18.89 11.83 22.01
C THR A 159 -18.07 11.01 23.00
N LEU A 160 -17.02 11.65 23.53
CA LEU A 160 -16.13 11.07 24.53
C LEU A 160 -16.85 10.66 25.83
N LYS A 161 -18.08 11.17 26.06
CA LYS A 161 -18.92 10.84 27.21
C LYS A 161 -19.66 9.51 27.08
N ASP A 162 -19.83 9.05 25.84
CA ASP A 162 -20.56 7.83 25.53
C ASP A 162 -19.65 6.59 25.59
N LEU A 163 -18.35 6.81 25.80
CA LEU A 163 -17.35 5.75 25.92
C LEU A 163 -17.29 5.19 27.34
N GLU A 164 -17.53 3.89 27.45
CA GLU A 164 -17.31 3.14 28.69
C GLU A 164 -16.10 2.21 28.55
N PRO A 165 -15.26 2.10 29.60
CA PRO A 165 -14.19 1.11 29.63
C PRO A 165 -14.74 -0.30 29.43
N GLY A 166 -14.16 -1.05 28.49
CA GLY A 166 -14.56 -2.41 28.14
C GLY A 166 -15.28 -2.53 26.80
N MET A 167 -15.80 -1.43 26.25
CA MET A 167 -16.40 -1.39 24.91
C MET A 167 -15.40 -1.80 23.84
N VAL A 168 -15.88 -2.53 22.83
CA VAL A 168 -15.06 -2.95 21.69
C VAL A 168 -15.60 -2.28 20.44
N LEU A 169 -14.80 -1.42 19.83
CA LEU A 169 -15.16 -0.56 18.71
C LEU A 169 -14.24 -0.85 17.53
N GLU A 170 -14.73 -0.61 16.32
CA GLU A 170 -13.87 -0.52 15.13
C GLU A 170 -13.39 0.91 14.96
N GLY A 171 -12.11 1.09 14.64
CA GLY A 171 -11.52 2.39 14.39
C GLY A 171 -10.48 2.34 13.29
N SER A 172 -10.14 3.50 12.74
CA SER A 172 -9.12 3.64 11.70
C SER A 172 -7.82 4.18 12.29
N VAL A 173 -6.69 3.61 11.90
CA VAL A 173 -5.37 4.06 12.36
C VAL A 173 -5.05 5.40 11.71
N THR A 174 -4.99 6.48 12.48
CA THR A 174 -4.66 7.81 11.94
C THR A 174 -3.15 7.97 11.75
N ASN A 175 -2.37 7.50 12.70
CA ASN A 175 -0.92 7.63 12.69
C ASN A 175 -0.21 6.52 13.49
N VAL A 176 1.00 6.15 13.05
CA VAL A 176 1.82 5.11 13.69
C VAL A 176 3.14 5.72 14.15
N THR A 177 3.42 5.60 15.44
CA THR A 177 4.63 6.11 16.10
C THR A 177 5.47 4.96 16.67
N ASN A 178 6.69 5.25 17.14
CA ASN A 178 7.59 4.22 17.66
C ASN A 178 7.09 3.57 18.97
N PHE A 179 6.21 4.23 19.72
CA PHE A 179 5.69 3.76 21.01
C PHE A 179 4.26 3.21 20.92
N GLY A 180 3.61 3.27 19.76
CA GLY A 180 2.22 2.88 19.60
C GLY A 180 1.56 3.42 18.33
N ALA A 181 0.26 3.20 18.22
CA ALA A 181 -0.57 3.69 17.12
C ALA A 181 -1.74 4.53 17.65
N PHE A 182 -2.09 5.58 16.92
CA PHE A 182 -3.27 6.39 17.16
C PHE A 182 -4.42 5.87 16.31
N VAL A 183 -5.58 5.66 16.93
CA VAL A 183 -6.77 5.09 16.31
C VAL A 183 -7.94 6.03 16.54
N ASP A 184 -8.57 6.44 15.44
CA ASP A 184 -9.82 7.18 15.46
C ASP A 184 -11.00 6.20 15.53
N ILE A 185 -11.77 6.30 16.60
CA ILE A 185 -12.97 5.50 16.89
C ILE A 185 -14.26 6.31 16.66
N GLY A 186 -14.18 7.50 16.05
CA GLY A 186 -15.35 8.31 15.68
C GLY A 186 -15.77 9.37 16.70
N VAL A 187 -15.02 9.54 17.80
CA VAL A 187 -15.34 10.49 18.89
C VAL A 187 -14.60 11.83 18.80
N HIS A 188 -14.10 12.18 17.61
CA HIS A 188 -13.26 13.37 17.32
C HIS A 188 -11.94 13.45 18.10
N GLN A 189 -11.58 12.40 18.82
CA GLN A 189 -10.37 12.32 19.62
C GLN A 189 -9.72 10.96 19.44
N ASP A 190 -8.47 10.97 18.97
CA ASP A 190 -7.71 9.75 18.75
C ASP A 190 -7.39 9.07 20.09
N GLY A 191 -7.61 7.75 20.13
CA GLY A 191 -7.15 6.90 21.21
C GLY A 191 -5.75 6.35 20.93
N LEU A 192 -4.96 6.16 21.99
CA LEU A 192 -3.61 5.63 21.88
C LEU A 192 -3.60 4.14 22.20
N VAL A 193 -3.11 3.32 21.26
CA VAL A 193 -2.74 1.92 21.49
C VAL A 193 -1.23 1.85 21.71
N HIS A 194 -0.79 1.43 22.89
CA HIS A 194 0.62 1.26 23.18
C HIS A 194 1.24 0.08 22.41
N ILE A 195 2.54 0.10 22.13
CA ILE A 195 3.23 -0.96 21.37
C ILE A 195 3.01 -2.37 21.93
N SER A 196 2.94 -2.51 23.25
CA SER A 196 2.67 -3.78 23.94
C SER A 196 1.22 -4.25 23.82
N ALA A 197 0.30 -3.36 23.44
CA ALA A 197 -1.12 -3.61 23.30
C ALA A 197 -1.56 -3.75 21.83
N LEU A 198 -0.63 -3.69 20.87
CA LEU A 198 -0.90 -3.90 19.44
C LEU A 198 -1.09 -5.39 19.08
N ALA A 199 -0.39 -6.30 19.75
CA ALA A 199 -0.55 -7.74 19.54
C ALA A 199 -0.18 -8.56 20.79
N ASP A 200 -0.56 -9.83 20.81
CA ASP A 200 -0.21 -10.78 21.89
C ASP A 200 1.27 -11.20 21.90
N ARG A 201 2.02 -10.88 20.85
CA ARG A 201 3.46 -11.14 20.72
C ARG A 201 4.26 -9.86 20.94
N PHE A 202 5.53 -10.01 21.33
CA PHE A 202 6.44 -8.87 21.43
C PHE A 202 6.77 -8.31 20.04
N ILE A 203 6.54 -7.02 19.86
CA ILE A 203 6.78 -6.28 18.62
C ILE A 203 7.89 -5.26 18.87
N LYS A 204 8.87 -5.17 17.95
CA LYS A 204 9.93 -4.16 18.02
C LYS A 204 9.54 -2.85 17.33
N ASP A 205 8.82 -2.93 16.22
CA ASP A 205 8.35 -1.77 15.46
C ASP A 205 6.83 -1.89 15.18
N PRO A 206 6.00 -0.95 15.68
CA PRO A 206 4.56 -0.89 15.40
C PRO A 206 4.19 -0.95 13.92
N ARG A 207 5.07 -0.46 13.03
CA ARG A 207 4.83 -0.40 11.58
C ARG A 207 4.78 -1.76 10.89
N GLU A 208 5.26 -2.81 11.56
CA GLU A 208 5.14 -4.19 11.08
C GLU A 208 3.72 -4.74 11.24
N VAL A 209 2.94 -4.16 12.16
CA VAL A 209 1.62 -4.68 12.55
C VAL A 209 0.49 -3.82 12.04
N VAL A 210 0.67 -2.50 12.04
CA VAL A 210 -0.37 -1.55 11.62
C VAL A 210 0.21 -0.46 10.73
N LYS A 211 -0.61 0.00 9.78
CA LYS A 211 -0.33 1.13 8.90
C LYS A 211 -1.39 2.21 9.07
N ALA A 212 -1.04 3.45 8.77
CA ALA A 212 -2.03 4.53 8.72
C ALA A 212 -3.10 4.20 7.65
N GLY A 213 -4.36 4.30 8.04
CA GLY A 213 -5.53 3.94 7.24
C GLY A 213 -6.05 2.52 7.49
N ASP A 214 -5.35 1.68 8.26
CA ASP A 214 -5.84 0.34 8.57
C ASP A 214 -7.07 0.42 9.50
N ILE A 215 -8.05 -0.46 9.26
CA ILE A 215 -9.22 -0.60 10.13
C ILE A 215 -8.93 -1.71 11.13
N VAL A 216 -8.99 -1.35 12.42
CA VAL A 216 -8.63 -2.22 13.54
C VAL A 216 -9.76 -2.27 14.54
N LYS A 217 -9.94 -3.44 15.15
CA LYS A 217 -10.85 -3.63 16.27
C LYS A 217 -10.10 -3.38 17.57
N VAL A 218 -10.59 -2.43 18.36
CA VAL A 218 -9.94 -1.93 19.58
C VAL A 218 -10.90 -1.99 20.75
N LYS A 219 -10.35 -2.21 21.94
CA LYS A 219 -11.09 -2.19 23.20
C LYS A 219 -10.70 -0.98 24.03
N VAL A 220 -11.69 -0.29 24.58
CA VAL A 220 -11.49 0.86 25.46
C VAL A 220 -11.00 0.38 26.82
N MET A 221 -9.82 0.83 27.24
CA MET A 221 -9.23 0.47 28.53
C MET A 221 -9.49 1.53 29.58
N GLU A 222 -9.33 2.79 29.19
CA GLU A 222 -9.49 3.93 30.10
C GLU A 222 -9.92 5.16 29.31
N VAL A 223 -10.81 5.97 29.89
CA VAL A 223 -11.30 7.22 29.31
C VAL A 223 -11.08 8.33 30.34
N ASP A 224 -10.17 9.24 30.03
CA ASP A 224 -9.90 10.44 30.83
C ASP A 224 -10.61 11.64 30.15
N ILE A 225 -11.83 11.92 30.62
CA ILE A 225 -12.64 13.05 30.15
C ILE A 225 -11.95 14.41 30.37
N PRO A 226 -11.39 14.74 31.55
CA PRO A 226 -10.79 16.06 31.75
C PRO A 226 -9.57 16.30 30.86
N ARG A 227 -8.78 15.27 30.54
CA ARG A 227 -7.63 15.39 29.64
C ARG A 227 -7.93 15.05 28.18
N LYS A 228 -9.16 14.61 27.86
CA LYS A 228 -9.57 14.11 26.54
C LYS A 228 -8.62 13.02 26.02
N ARG A 229 -8.29 12.05 26.86
CA ARG A 229 -7.40 10.93 26.49
C ARG A 229 -8.15 9.62 26.56
N ILE A 230 -7.93 8.77 25.57
CA ILE A 230 -8.54 7.44 25.48
C ILE A 230 -7.39 6.43 25.35
N ALA A 231 -7.29 5.50 26.29
CA ALA A 231 -6.38 4.39 26.21
C ALA A 231 -7.09 3.21 25.55
N LEU A 232 -6.50 2.68 24.48
CA LEU A 232 -7.05 1.59 23.70
C LEU A 232 -6.10 0.39 23.72
N THR A 233 -6.65 -0.80 23.54
CA THR A 233 -5.88 -2.04 23.31
C THR A 233 -6.44 -2.78 22.10
N MET A 234 -5.57 -3.39 21.29
CA MET A 234 -5.96 -4.34 20.25
C MET A 234 -6.04 -5.78 20.78
N ARG A 235 -5.63 -5.99 22.04
CA ARG A 235 -5.65 -7.31 22.70
C ARG A 235 -7.00 -7.52 23.39
N MET A 236 -7.83 -8.38 22.82
CA MET A 236 -9.19 -8.65 23.33
C MET A 236 -9.21 -9.30 24.73
N GLY A 237 -8.11 -9.95 25.12
CA GLY A 237 -7.97 -10.59 26.43
C GLY A 237 -7.67 -9.64 27.60
N ASP A 238 -7.28 -8.39 27.33
CA ASP A 238 -6.95 -7.44 28.40
C ASP A 238 -8.24 -6.85 29.01
N GLN A 239 -8.27 -6.71 30.34
CA GLN A 239 -9.41 -6.13 31.08
C GLN A 239 -9.08 -4.71 31.57
N PRO A 240 -10.03 -3.75 31.45
CA PRO A 240 -9.88 -2.41 32.02
C PRO A 240 -9.49 -2.45 33.50
N GLY A 241 -8.47 -1.70 33.90
CA GLY A 241 -8.00 -1.61 35.28
C GLY A 241 -6.93 -2.63 35.70
N GLN A 242 -6.59 -3.61 34.86
CA GLN A 242 -5.35 -4.38 35.05
C GLN A 242 -4.17 -3.58 34.50
N GLN A 243 -3.32 -3.06 35.39
CA GLN A 243 -1.98 -2.61 34.97
C GLN A 243 -1.32 -3.76 34.22
N PRO A 244 -0.63 -3.52 33.08
CA PRO A 244 0.11 -4.56 32.40
C PRO A 244 1.01 -5.22 33.44
N ALA A 245 0.77 -6.50 33.72
CA ALA A 245 1.53 -7.22 34.73
C ALA A 245 3.01 -6.99 34.44
N GLU A 246 3.70 -6.28 35.33
CA GLU A 246 5.15 -6.27 35.36
C GLU A 246 5.55 -7.75 35.39
N ARG A 247 6.07 -8.24 34.25
CA ARG A 247 6.66 -9.56 34.20
C ARG A 247 7.66 -9.64 35.35
N PRO A 248 7.70 -10.72 36.14
CA PRO A 248 8.58 -10.79 37.30
C PRO A 248 9.99 -10.45 36.86
N ARG A 249 10.55 -9.36 37.39
CA ARG A 249 11.99 -9.08 37.28
C ARG A 249 12.69 -10.31 37.83
N GLY A 250 13.43 -11.00 36.96
CA GLY A 250 14.22 -12.17 37.31
C GLY A 250 15.03 -11.90 38.57
N ASP A 251 14.91 -12.86 39.48
CA ASP A 251 15.56 -13.01 40.76
C ASP A 251 17.04 -12.57 40.70
N LYS A 252 17.36 -11.41 41.31
CA LYS A 252 18.74 -11.07 41.66
C LYS A 252 18.95 -11.49 43.11
N THR A 253 19.58 -12.65 43.24
CA THR A 253 20.11 -13.25 44.47
C THR A 253 20.82 -12.19 45.33
N PRO A 254 20.57 -12.12 46.65
CA PRO A 254 21.36 -11.30 47.55
C PRO A 254 22.70 -11.98 47.81
N SER A 255 23.80 -11.34 47.41
CA SER A 255 25.15 -11.78 47.78
C SER A 255 25.32 -11.70 49.31
N PRO A 256 25.80 -12.77 49.98
CA PRO A 256 26.00 -12.74 51.42
C PRO A 256 27.26 -11.98 51.80
N ASN A 257 27.05 -11.08 52.74
CA ASN A 257 28.01 -10.33 53.53
C ASN A 257 29.07 -11.25 54.16
N ARG A 258 30.36 -11.02 53.87
CA ARG A 258 31.49 -11.57 54.64
C ARG A 258 32.41 -10.42 55.03
N ASN A 259 32.27 -9.97 56.28
CA ASN A 259 33.26 -9.14 56.94
C ASN A 259 34.13 -9.98 57.89
N ASN A 260 35.42 -9.60 57.90
CA ASN A 260 36.46 -9.76 58.91
C ASN A 260 37.36 -11.01 58.91
N ALA A 261 38.62 -10.82 58.46
CA ALA A 261 39.82 -10.74 59.31
C ALA A 261 41.04 -10.45 58.41
N ALA A 262 41.65 -9.26 58.48
CA ALA A 262 42.79 -8.88 59.32
C ALA A 262 44.14 -8.98 58.58
N GLY A 263 44.89 -7.87 58.49
CA GLY A 263 46.33 -7.92 58.21
C GLY A 263 46.96 -6.81 57.36
N ALA A 264 47.22 -5.66 57.98
CA ALA A 264 48.49 -4.91 57.93
C ALA A 264 49.08 -4.32 56.60
N ARG A 265 49.26 -2.97 56.67
CA ARG A 265 50.46 -2.15 56.30
C ARG A 265 50.66 -1.65 54.85
N LYS A 266 50.38 -0.33 54.71
CA LYS A 266 51.27 0.79 54.28
C LYS A 266 51.84 0.85 52.82
N PRO A 267 52.26 2.04 52.34
CA PRO A 267 51.90 2.57 51.02
C PRO A 267 53.07 2.75 50.01
N ALA A 268 52.71 2.90 48.72
CA ALA A 268 53.36 3.55 47.56
C ALA A 268 54.90 3.46 47.37
N PRO A 269 55.42 3.41 46.12
CA PRO A 269 55.68 4.68 45.42
C PRO A 269 55.57 4.65 43.89
N ALA A 270 55.67 5.85 43.32
CA ALA A 270 55.73 6.20 41.91
C ALA A 270 57.10 5.91 41.24
N ALA A 271 57.08 5.71 39.92
CA ALA A 271 58.13 6.01 38.93
C ALA A 271 57.45 5.90 37.54
N ASN A 272 57.25 6.93 36.72
CA ASN A 272 58.15 7.87 36.04
C ASN A 272 59.08 7.24 34.99
N GLN A 273 59.25 8.01 33.90
CA GLN A 273 60.10 7.84 32.70
C GLN A 273 59.47 7.07 31.52
N SER A 274 59.57 7.51 30.26
CA SER A 274 59.89 8.78 29.58
C SER A 274 59.98 8.47 28.08
N GLN A 275 59.58 9.45 27.25
CA GLN A 275 60.17 9.81 25.94
C GLN A 275 60.22 8.76 24.79
N ASN A 276 59.54 9.05 23.69
CA ASN A 276 60.15 9.66 22.47
C ASN A 276 59.05 9.98 21.44
N GLN A 277 58.79 11.25 21.12
CA GLN A 277 59.23 11.93 19.87
C GLN A 277 59.07 11.10 18.59
N ASN A 278 58.13 11.52 17.72
CA ASN A 278 58.56 12.12 16.45
C ASN A 278 57.53 13.09 15.83
N GLN A 279 58.09 14.20 15.37
CA GLN A 279 57.62 15.29 14.49
C GLN A 279 57.31 14.73 13.07
N ASN A 280 56.59 15.33 12.11
CA ASN A 280 55.79 16.54 11.87
C ASN A 280 55.17 16.32 10.42
N PRO A 281 54.75 17.33 9.64
CA PRO A 281 53.36 17.67 9.31
C PRO A 281 52.95 17.46 7.83
N GLY A 282 51.65 17.58 7.53
CA GLY A 282 51.11 17.59 6.17
C GLY A 282 49.83 18.42 6.02
N GLN A 283 50.02 19.64 5.52
CA GLN A 283 49.12 20.65 4.94
C GLN A 283 47.73 20.21 4.40
N GLY A 284 46.75 21.12 4.52
CA GLY A 284 45.48 21.05 3.80
C GLY A 284 44.53 22.21 4.13
N GLN A 285 44.94 23.44 3.79
CA GLN A 285 44.20 24.69 3.99
C GLN A 285 43.00 24.85 3.03
N GLY A 286 41.98 25.53 3.56
CA GLY A 286 40.96 26.34 2.90
C GLY A 286 41.00 26.50 1.38
N ALA A 287 39.96 25.97 0.73
CA ALA A 287 39.57 26.33 -0.63
C ALA A 287 38.06 26.12 -0.84
N MET A 288 37.19 26.55 0.09
CA MET A 288 35.75 26.60 -0.20
C MET A 288 34.95 27.62 0.64
N ALA A 289 35.58 28.73 1.04
CA ALA A 289 34.89 29.82 1.75
C ALA A 289 35.10 31.21 1.11
N GLY A 290 36.05 31.36 0.18
CA GLY A 290 36.36 32.64 -0.47
C GLY A 290 35.60 32.93 -1.78
N ALA A 291 35.07 31.91 -2.46
CA ALA A 291 34.49 32.06 -3.80
C ALA A 291 33.03 32.55 -3.80
N LEU A 292 32.28 32.37 -2.71
CA LEU A 292 30.87 32.77 -2.62
C LEU A 292 30.68 34.26 -2.29
N ALA A 293 31.65 34.87 -1.60
CA ALA A 293 31.58 36.27 -1.16
C ALA A 293 31.86 37.28 -2.29
N GLN A 294 32.62 36.91 -3.33
CA GLN A 294 32.93 37.80 -4.46
C GLN A 294 31.87 37.81 -5.58
N ALA A 295 30.99 36.80 -5.63
CA ALA A 295 29.91 36.72 -6.62
C ALA A 295 28.65 37.52 -6.22
N MET A 296 28.38 37.73 -4.93
CA MET A 296 27.22 38.52 -4.48
C MET A 296 27.45 40.04 -4.43
N ALA A 297 28.71 40.50 -4.40
CA ALA A 297 29.04 41.92 -4.36
C ALA A 297 29.01 42.62 -5.75
N SER A 298 28.93 41.85 -6.83
CA SER A 298 28.96 42.35 -8.22
C SER A 298 27.60 42.40 -8.91
N ALA A 299 26.53 41.90 -8.27
CA ALA A 299 25.17 41.88 -8.82
C ALA A 299 24.29 43.09 -8.42
N ASN A 300 24.71 43.92 -7.45
CA ASN A 300 23.88 45.01 -6.91
C ASN A 300 24.29 46.43 -7.38
N LYS A 301 24.98 46.52 -8.53
CA LYS A 301 25.45 47.79 -9.12
C LYS A 301 25.07 47.99 -10.60
N ARG A 302 24.15 47.20 -11.13
CA ARG A 302 23.55 47.40 -12.45
C ARG A 302 22.03 47.36 -12.32
N ASP A 303 21.49 48.46 -11.82
CA ASP A 303 20.15 49.00 -12.14
C ASP A 303 20.00 50.31 -11.37
N ARG A 304 20.62 51.34 -11.93
CA ARG A 304 20.23 52.75 -11.82
C ARG A 304 20.10 53.27 -13.24
#